data_AF-A0A7R9EDC4-F1
#
_entry.id   AF-A0A7R9EDC4-F1
#
_cell.length_a   1.000
_cell.length_b   1.000
_cell.length_c   1.000
_cell.angle_alpha   90.00
_cell.angle_beta   90.00
_cell.angle_gamma   90.00
#
_symmetry.space_group_name_H-M   'P 1'
#
loop_
_entity.id
_entity.type
_entity.pdbx_description
1 polymer ?
#
loop_
_entity_poly.entity_id
_entity_poly.type
_entity_poly.pdbx_seq_one_letter_code
_entity_poly.pdbx_strand_id
1 'polypeptide(L)'
;MTNSKGYRRGTRDLFSRKFRRHGTIPLSTYMKVYKVGDIVDIKGNGAVQKGMPHKIYHGKTGRVFNVTPHALGVIVNKRLRGKIIPKRINIRIEHVIHSKCREDFMKRVKENERLLAEAKGNKIKVNLKRQ
;
A
#
# COMPACT_ATOMS: atom_id res chain seq x y z
N MET A 1 36.63 -4.84 0.00
CA MET A 1 35.80 -5.71 0.86
C MET A 1 34.38 -5.77 0.29
N THR A 2 33.94 -6.95 -0.17
CA THR A 2 32.63 -7.13 -0.84
C THR A 2 31.54 -7.43 0.18
N ASN A 3 30.63 -6.48 0.37
CA ASN A 3 29.43 -6.71 1.20
C ASN A 3 28.64 -7.92 0.68
N SER A 4 28.28 -8.83 1.59
CA SER A 4 27.47 -10.02 1.28
C SER A 4 26.20 -9.62 0.54
N LYS A 5 25.81 -10.34 -0.52
CA LYS A 5 24.69 -9.99 -1.43
C LYS A 5 23.39 -10.75 -1.13
N GLY A 6 23.22 -11.25 0.09
CA GLY A 6 22.04 -12.01 0.50
C GLY A 6 20.73 -11.22 0.42
N TYR A 7 19.62 -11.93 0.14
CA TYR A 7 18.28 -11.36 -0.03
C TYR A 7 17.80 -10.57 1.21
N ARG A 8 18.18 -11.02 2.41
CA ARG A 8 17.84 -10.39 3.71
C ARG A 8 19.02 -9.68 4.39
N ARG A 9 20.04 -9.27 3.63
CA ARG A 9 21.16 -8.52 4.22
C ARG A 9 20.67 -7.19 4.81
N GLY A 10 21.12 -6.82 6.01
CA GLY A 10 20.77 -5.54 6.63
C GLY A 10 19.27 -5.33 6.85
N THR A 11 18.53 -6.39 7.19
CA THR A 11 17.08 -6.32 7.49
C THR A 11 16.75 -6.58 8.96
N ARG A 12 17.75 -6.50 9.86
CA ARG A 12 17.59 -6.78 11.30
C ARG A 12 16.43 -6.00 11.90
N ASP A 13 16.43 -4.68 11.72
CA ASP A 13 15.37 -3.81 12.27
C ASP A 13 14.18 -3.64 11.31
N LEU A 14 14.40 -3.85 10.02
CA LEU A 14 13.40 -3.58 8.99
C LEU A 14 12.26 -4.61 9.02
N PHE A 15 12.58 -5.86 9.32
CA PHE A 15 11.61 -6.96 9.46
C PHE A 15 11.39 -7.39 10.92
N SER A 16 12.09 -6.79 11.89
CA SER A 16 11.80 -7.04 13.29
C SER A 16 10.39 -6.55 13.62
N ARG A 17 9.72 -7.28 14.49
CA ARG A 17 8.42 -6.87 15.02
C ARG A 17 8.64 -5.90 16.16
N LYS A 18 7.77 -4.89 16.24
CA LYS A 18 7.80 -3.90 17.31
C LYS A 18 7.58 -4.59 18.66
N PHE A 19 8.08 -3.96 19.73
CA PHE A 19 7.84 -4.38 21.10
C PHE A 19 6.35 -4.63 21.38
N ARG A 20 6.04 -5.70 22.13
CA ARG A 20 4.67 -6.17 22.43
C ARG A 20 3.80 -6.49 21.21
N ARG A 21 4.40 -6.63 20.03
CA ARG A 21 3.70 -7.05 18.81
C ARG A 21 4.23 -8.38 18.29
N HIS A 22 4.78 -9.25 19.14
CA HIS A 22 5.21 -10.61 18.78
C HIS A 22 4.02 -11.60 18.79
N GLY A 23 4.22 -12.84 18.34
CA GLY A 23 3.18 -13.89 18.37
C GLY A 23 2.40 -14.08 17.08
N THR A 24 1.15 -14.51 17.15
CA THR A 24 0.30 -14.70 15.95
C THR A 24 -0.16 -13.36 15.36
N ILE A 25 -0.45 -13.34 14.06
CA ILE A 25 -1.05 -12.17 13.40
C ILE A 25 -2.56 -12.19 13.67
N PRO A 26 -3.20 -11.06 14.00
CA PRO A 26 -4.65 -11.02 14.19
C PRO A 26 -5.39 -11.41 12.90
N LEU A 27 -6.52 -12.09 13.05
CA LEU A 27 -7.35 -12.55 11.93
C LEU A 27 -7.84 -11.40 11.04
N SER A 28 -7.94 -10.19 11.59
CA SER A 28 -8.32 -8.98 10.84
C SER A 28 -7.38 -8.67 9.67
N THR A 29 -6.13 -9.14 9.66
CA THR A 29 -5.25 -8.99 8.50
C THR A 29 -5.69 -9.86 7.34
N TYR A 30 -6.14 -11.09 7.61
CA TYR A 30 -6.54 -12.06 6.59
C TYR A 30 -7.92 -11.79 6.02
N MET A 31 -8.85 -11.27 6.85
CA MET A 31 -10.23 -11.00 6.44
C MET A 31 -10.38 -9.71 5.61
N LYS A 32 -9.31 -8.95 5.38
CA LYS A 32 -9.35 -7.74 4.55
C LYS A 32 -9.57 -8.11 3.09
N VAL A 33 -10.63 -7.58 2.51
CA VAL A 33 -10.94 -7.72 1.09
C VAL A 33 -10.14 -6.69 0.30
N TYR A 34 -9.45 -7.14 -0.75
CA TYR A 34 -8.72 -6.29 -1.68
C TYR A 34 -9.31 -6.44 -3.07
N LYS A 35 -9.40 -5.34 -3.81
CA LYS A 35 -9.87 -5.30 -5.19
C LYS A 35 -8.77 -4.81 -6.12
N VAL A 36 -8.90 -5.17 -7.40
CA VAL A 36 -8.01 -4.65 -8.44
C VAL A 36 -8.17 -3.13 -8.51
N GLY A 37 -7.04 -2.42 -8.51
CA GLY A 37 -7.01 -0.97 -8.53
C GLY A 37 -6.92 -0.30 -7.16
N ASP A 38 -7.04 -1.04 -6.06
CA ASP A 38 -6.82 -0.51 -4.71
C ASP A 38 -5.37 -0.07 -4.50
N ILE A 39 -5.20 0.92 -3.63
CA ILE A 39 -3.89 1.44 -3.24
C ILE A 39 -3.48 0.79 -1.92
N VAL A 40 -2.31 0.17 -1.94
CA VAL A 40 -1.82 -0.64 -0.82
C VAL A 40 -0.39 -0.31 -0.48
N ASP A 41 -0.08 -0.39 0.81
CA ASP A 41 1.25 -0.24 1.36
C ASP A 41 1.87 -1.61 1.63
N ILE A 42 3.14 -1.76 1.27
CA ILE A 42 3.87 -3.01 1.44
C ILE A 42 4.68 -2.93 2.74
N LYS A 43 4.30 -3.76 3.71
CA LYS A 43 4.97 -3.82 5.02
C LYS A 43 5.21 -5.27 5.39
N GLY A 44 6.45 -5.71 5.23
CA GLY A 44 6.86 -7.06 5.62
C GLY A 44 6.62 -7.31 7.11
N ASN A 45 5.98 -8.43 7.43
CA ASN A 45 5.72 -8.86 8.81
C ASN A 45 6.59 -10.08 9.11
N GLY A 46 7.53 -9.96 10.06
CA GLY A 46 8.45 -11.03 10.41
C GLY A 46 7.82 -12.31 10.94
N ALA A 47 6.52 -12.31 11.28
CA ALA A 47 5.80 -13.51 11.72
C ALA A 47 5.63 -14.56 10.61
N VAL A 48 5.55 -14.11 9.35
CA VAL A 48 5.35 -14.98 8.19
C VAL A 48 6.53 -14.78 7.24
N GLN A 49 7.21 -15.87 6.90
CA GLN A 49 8.40 -15.81 6.05
C GLN A 49 8.08 -15.96 4.57
N LYS A 50 7.01 -16.69 4.23
CA LYS A 50 6.57 -16.95 2.86
C LYS A 50 6.02 -15.68 2.23
N GLY A 51 6.29 -15.47 0.94
CA GLY A 51 5.77 -14.32 0.19
C GLY A 51 6.23 -12.95 0.69
N MET A 52 7.28 -12.91 1.52
CA MET A 52 7.85 -11.66 2.05
C MET A 52 8.50 -10.85 0.93
N PRO A 53 8.22 -9.53 0.84
CA PRO A 53 8.81 -8.68 -0.17
C PRO A 53 10.32 -8.50 0.05
N HIS A 54 11.06 -8.27 -1.04
CA HIS A 54 12.45 -7.81 -0.91
C HIS A 54 12.48 -6.44 -0.22
N LYS A 55 13.50 -6.19 0.61
CA LYS A 55 13.63 -4.97 1.43
C LYS A 55 13.49 -3.65 0.68
N ILE A 56 13.82 -3.63 -0.63
CA ILE A 56 13.68 -2.44 -1.49
C ILE A 56 12.23 -1.98 -1.64
N TYR A 57 11.27 -2.91 -1.56
CA TYR A 57 9.85 -2.62 -1.74
C TYR A 57 9.12 -2.37 -0.43
N HIS A 58 9.76 -2.65 0.69
CA HIS A 58 9.18 -2.39 1.99
C HIS A 58 8.99 -0.89 2.21
N GLY A 59 7.80 -0.49 2.68
CA GLY A 59 7.39 0.90 2.87
C GLY A 59 6.95 1.60 1.59
N LYS A 60 6.91 0.89 0.45
CA LYS A 60 6.38 1.46 -0.79
C LYS A 60 4.88 1.24 -0.90
N THR A 61 4.22 2.26 -1.42
CA THR A 61 2.83 2.19 -1.87
C THR A 61 2.79 1.70 -3.31
N GLY A 62 1.82 0.86 -3.62
CA GLY A 62 1.59 0.37 -4.97
C GLY A 62 0.10 0.21 -5.26
N ARG A 63 -0.20 -0.15 -6.51
CA ARG A 63 -1.55 -0.42 -6.97
C ARG A 63 -1.73 -1.91 -7.21
N VAL A 64 -2.82 -2.48 -6.73
CA VAL A 64 -3.16 -3.88 -6.97
C VAL A 64 -3.51 -4.07 -8.44
N PHE A 65 -2.85 -5.01 -9.13
CA PHE A 65 -3.17 -5.38 -10.51
C PHE A 65 -3.88 -6.73 -10.63
N ASN A 66 -3.62 -7.64 -9.69
CA ASN A 66 -4.22 -8.96 -9.68
C ASN A 66 -4.44 -9.44 -8.23
N VAL A 67 -5.47 -10.25 -8.01
CA VAL A 67 -5.79 -10.88 -6.73
C VAL A 67 -5.72 -12.39 -6.93
N THR A 68 -4.95 -13.07 -6.09
CA THR A 68 -4.79 -14.53 -6.11
C THR A 68 -5.24 -15.10 -4.75
N PRO A 69 -5.46 -16.43 -4.62
CA PRO A 69 -6.06 -17.01 -3.41
C PRO A 69 -5.39 -16.65 -2.07
N HIS A 70 -4.06 -16.46 -2.07
CA HIS A 70 -3.30 -16.16 -0.85
C HIS A 70 -2.43 -14.90 -0.95
N ALA A 71 -2.43 -14.23 -2.09
CA ALA A 71 -1.51 -13.14 -2.39
C ALA A 71 -2.11 -12.10 -3.32
N LEU A 72 -1.47 -10.94 -3.35
CA LEU A 72 -1.80 -9.82 -4.20
C LEU A 72 -0.64 -9.56 -5.16
N GLY A 73 -0.98 -9.34 -6.42
CA GLY A 73 -0.09 -8.75 -7.40
C GLY A 73 -0.14 -7.23 -7.25
N VAL A 74 0.99 -6.63 -6.89
CA VAL A 74 1.12 -5.17 -6.70
C VAL A 74 2.12 -4.59 -7.70
N ILE A 75 1.77 -3.47 -8.31
CA ILE A 75 2.67 -2.67 -9.15
C ILE A 75 3.34 -1.62 -8.28
N VAL A 76 4.67 -1.64 -8.24
CA VAL A 76 5.49 -0.70 -7.48
C VAL A 76 6.59 -0.12 -8.35
N ASN A 77 6.82 1.18 -8.23
CA ASN A 77 7.88 1.85 -8.95
C ASN A 77 9.24 1.67 -8.25
N LYS A 78 10.25 1.26 -9.01
CA LYS A 78 11.64 1.16 -8.57
C LYS A 78 12.52 2.08 -9.43
N ARG A 79 13.27 2.96 -8.78
CA ARG A 79 14.31 3.75 -9.44
C ARG A 79 15.53 2.87 -9.69
N LEU A 80 15.99 2.82 -10.94
CA LEU A 80 17.19 2.09 -11.37
C LEU A 80 17.98 2.98 -12.34
N ARG A 81 19.22 3.32 -11.98
CA ARG A 81 20.16 4.10 -12.83
C ARG A 81 19.49 5.32 -13.51
N GLY A 82 18.79 6.14 -12.73
CA GLY A 82 18.11 7.35 -13.21
C GLY A 82 16.70 7.15 -13.76
N LYS A 83 16.30 5.93 -14.16
CA LYS A 83 14.96 5.65 -14.70
C LYS A 83 14.02 5.09 -13.62
N ILE A 84 12.74 5.43 -13.69
CA ILE A 84 11.70 4.84 -12.84
C ILE A 84 11.03 3.71 -13.62
N ILE A 85 11.17 2.49 -13.13
CA ILE A 85 10.65 1.29 -13.79
C ILE A 85 9.53 0.70 -12.95
N PRO A 86 8.33 0.46 -13.51
CA PRO A 86 7.28 -0.26 -12.81
C PRO A 86 7.68 -1.73 -12.67
N LYS A 87 7.56 -2.27 -11.47
CA LYS A 87 7.82 -3.68 -11.15
C LYS A 87 6.53 -4.30 -10.62
N ARG A 88 6.12 -5.42 -11.22
CA ARG A 88 5.04 -6.26 -10.72
C ARG A 88 5.63 -7.25 -9.73
N ILE A 89 5.06 -7.30 -8.53
CA ILE A 89 5.52 -8.19 -7.45
C ILE A 89 4.33 -8.90 -6.83
N ASN A 90 4.52 -10.17 -6.48
CA ASN A 90 3.52 -10.97 -5.80
C ASN A 90 3.87 -11.00 -4.31
N ILE A 91 2.94 -10.57 -3.47
CA ILE A 91 3.15 -10.43 -2.03
C ILE A 91 1.94 -11.04 -1.32
N ARG A 92 2.16 -11.82 -0.26
CA ARG A 92 1.04 -12.35 0.52
C ARG A 92 0.32 -11.29 1.34
N ILE A 93 -0.94 -11.57 1.67
CA ILE A 93 -1.85 -10.64 2.35
C ILE A 93 -1.31 -10.17 3.71
N GLU A 94 -0.53 -11.00 4.41
CA GLU A 94 0.06 -10.65 5.72
C GLU A 94 1.07 -9.51 5.66
N HIS A 95 1.56 -9.19 4.46
CA HIS A 95 2.58 -8.17 4.21
C HIS A 95 2.03 -6.95 3.47
N VAL A 96 0.72 -6.87 3.32
CA VAL A 96 0.03 -5.79 2.62
C VAL A 96 -0.93 -5.09 3.57
N ILE A 97 -1.01 -3.76 3.46
CA ILE A 97 -1.91 -2.92 4.26
C ILE A 97 -2.67 -2.01 3.29
N HIS A 98 -3.96 -1.79 3.52
CA HIS A 98 -4.72 -0.78 2.78
C HIS A 98 -4.15 0.60 3.07
N SER A 99 -3.79 1.35 2.03
CA SER A 99 -3.24 2.68 2.21
C SER A 99 -4.36 3.69 2.44
N LYS A 100 -4.16 4.56 3.45
CA LYS A 100 -5.09 5.66 3.75
C LYS A 100 -4.83 6.89 2.88
N CYS A 101 -3.78 6.90 2.05
CA CYS A 101 -3.38 8.07 1.26
C CYS A 101 -4.47 8.56 0.30
N ARG A 102 -5.38 7.68 -0.12
CA ARG A 102 -6.48 8.02 -1.03
C ARG A 102 -7.81 8.28 -0.32
N GLU A 103 -7.95 7.93 0.96
CA GLU A 103 -9.22 8.09 1.68
C GLU A 103 -9.68 9.54 1.76
N ASP A 104 -8.77 10.46 2.12
CA ASP A 104 -9.06 11.89 2.22
C ASP A 104 -9.48 12.49 0.86
N PHE A 105 -8.77 12.12 -0.19
CA PHE A 105 -9.12 12.55 -1.55
C PHE A 105 -10.52 12.10 -1.95
N MET A 106 -10.87 10.84 -1.66
CA MET A 106 -12.20 10.29 -2.00
C MET A 106 -13.32 10.96 -1.19
N LYS A 107 -13.09 11.27 0.09
CA LYS A 107 -14.04 12.04 0.91
C LYS A 107 -14.30 13.41 0.32
N ARG A 108 -13.23 14.12 -0.04
CA ARG A 108 -13.32 15.45 -0.66
C ARG A 108 -14.04 15.44 -2.00
N VAL A 109 -13.84 14.42 -2.85
CA VAL A 109 -14.56 14.31 -4.12
C VAL A 109 -16.07 14.24 -3.86
N LYS A 110 -16.50 13.42 -2.89
CA LYS A 110 -17.92 13.30 -2.52
C LYS A 110 -18.49 14.60 -1.94
N GLU A 111 -17.74 15.28 -1.07
CA GLU A 111 -18.15 16.57 -0.51
C GLU A 111 -18.29 17.64 -1.59
N ASN A 112 -17.33 17.70 -2.51
CA ASN A 112 -17.36 18.63 -3.64
C ASN A 112 -18.55 18.36 -4.57
N GLU A 113 -18.86 17.10 -4.86
CA GLU A 113 -20.02 16.71 -5.66
C GLU A 113 -21.34 17.13 -4.99
N ARG A 114 -21.45 16.96 -3.67
CA ARG A 114 -22.60 17.41 -2.89
C ARG A 114 -22.77 18.94 -2.97
N LEU A 115 -21.71 19.69 -2.71
CA LEU A 115 -21.73 21.16 -2.77
C LEU A 115 -22.07 21.66 -4.18
N LEU A 116 -21.58 20.98 -5.21
CA LEU A 116 -21.90 21.30 -6.60
C LEU A 116 -23.39 21.09 -6.91
N ALA A 117 -23.97 20.00 -6.41
CA ALA A 117 -25.41 19.71 -6.57
C ALA A 117 -26.28 20.77 -5.86
N GLU A 118 -25.94 21.13 -4.63
CA GLU A 118 -26.62 22.20 -3.86
C GLU A 118 -26.51 23.56 -4.57
N ALA A 119 -25.31 23.90 -5.06
CA ALA A 119 -25.06 25.14 -5.80
C ALA A 119 -25.85 25.20 -7.12
N LYS A 120 -25.98 24.07 -7.83
CA LYS A 120 -26.78 23.96 -9.05
C LYS A 120 -28.27 24.17 -8.79
N GLY A 121 -28.79 23.66 -7.67
CA GLY A 121 -30.18 23.90 -7.24
C GLY A 121 -30.44 25.37 -6.93
N ASN A 122 -29.52 26.02 -6.23
CA ASN A 122 -29.63 27.43 -5.84
C ASN A 122 -29.20 28.43 -6.94
N LYS A 123 -28.70 27.94 -8.08
CA LYS A 123 -28.12 28.74 -9.18
C LYS A 123 -26.95 29.66 -8.74
N ILE A 124 -26.21 29.25 -7.71
CA ILE A 124 -25.04 29.96 -7.18
C ILE A 124 -23.76 29.34 -7.74
N LYS A 125 -22.71 30.12 -7.97
CA LYS A 125 -21.38 29.61 -8.32
C LYS A 125 -20.57 29.36 -7.05
N VAL A 126 -19.99 28.16 -6.90
CA VAL A 126 -19.16 27.78 -5.75
C VAL A 126 -17.71 27.49 -6.18
N ASN A 127 -16.74 27.93 -5.39
CA ASN A 127 -15.32 27.60 -5.62
C ASN A 127 -14.94 26.35 -4.80
N LEU A 128 -14.59 25.27 -5.48
CA LEU A 128 -14.26 23.95 -4.88
C LEU A 128 -12.75 23.68 -4.81
N LYS A 129 -11.93 24.70 -5.11
CA LYS A 129 -10.47 24.62 -4.94
C LYS A 129 -10.11 24.66 -3.46
N ARG A 130 -9.00 24.00 -3.10
CA ARG A 130 -8.41 24.12 -1.75
C ARG A 130 -7.90 25.55 -1.58
N GLN A 131 -8.20 26.16 -0.43
CA GLN A 131 -7.65 27.45 0.00
C GLN A 131 -6.30 27.25 0.67
#